data_AF-A0A0F4QP25-F1
#
_entry.id   AF-A0A0F4QP25-F1
#
_cell.length_a   1.000
_cell.length_b   1.000
_cell.length_c   1.000
_cell.angle_alpha   90.00
_cell.angle_beta   90.00
_cell.angle_gamma   90.00
#
_symmetry.space_group_name_H-M   'P 1'
#
loop_
_entity.id
_entity.type
_entity.pdbx_description
1 polymer ?
#
loop_
_entity_poly.entity_id
_entity_poly.type
_entity_poly.pdbx_seq_one_letter_code
_entity_poly.pdbx_strand_id
1 'polypeptide(L)' 'MQAVNKVKIKPPEGMQVRKQNGQTLNPDGELVVLNSYYRRRLKDGDLLLVEDKKAAKAAKKIETKGGK' A
#
# COMPACT_ATOMS: atom_id res chain seq x y z
N MET A 1 -13.81 21.05 -5.42
CA MET A 1 -13.78 19.63 -5.81
C MET A 1 -12.52 19.02 -5.25
N GLN A 2 -12.60 18.04 -4.34
CA GLN A 2 -11.41 17.45 -3.71
C GLN A 2 -10.60 16.68 -4.77
N ALA A 3 -9.30 16.95 -4.87
CA ALA A 3 -8.41 16.22 -5.75
C ALA A 3 -8.30 14.77 -5.28
N VAL A 4 -8.82 13.83 -6.08
CA VAL A 4 -8.67 12.40 -5.83
C VAL A 4 -7.23 11.99 -6.11
N ASN A 5 -6.40 11.93 -5.06
CA ASN A 5 -5.06 11.40 -5.17
C ASN A 5 -5.14 9.90 -5.47
N LYS A 6 -4.79 9.49 -6.69
CA LYS A 6 -4.68 8.08 -7.07
C LYS A 6 -3.22 7.64 -6.97
N VAL A 7 -2.99 6.46 -6.41
CA VAL A 7 -1.67 5.86 -6.30
C VAL A 7 -1.72 4.45 -6.87
N LYS A 8 -0.63 4.01 -7.51
CA LYS A 8 -0.49 2.62 -7.90
C LYS A 8 0.13 1.87 -6.73
N ILE A 9 -0.54 0.83 -6.26
CA ILE A 9 -0.07 0.01 -5.15
C ILE A 9 -0.16 -1.45 -5.52
N LYS A 10 0.73 -2.27 -4.97
CA LYS A 10 0.73 -3.73 -5.13
C LYS A 10 0.89 -4.41 -3.78
N PRO A 11 0.36 -5.63 -3.60
CA PRO A 11 0.71 -6.43 -2.45
C PRO A 11 2.17 -6.95 -2.57
N PRO A 12 2.82 -7.26 -1.44
CA PRO A 12 4.06 -8.02 -1.43
C PRO A 12 3.90 -9.38 -2.12
N GLU A 13 4.98 -9.90 -2.70
CA GLU A 13 4.96 -11.23 -3.31
C GLU A 13 4.60 -12.30 -2.26
N GLY A 14 3.68 -13.19 -2.62
CA GLY A 14 3.17 -14.22 -1.72
C GLY A 14 2.14 -13.72 -0.68
N MET A 15 1.77 -12.44 -0.70
CA MET A 15 0.76 -11.89 0.21
C MET A 15 -0.49 -11.45 -0.57
N GLN A 16 -1.68 -11.86 -0.09
CA GLN A 16 -2.95 -11.49 -0.70
C GLN A 16 -3.65 -10.41 0.14
N VAL A 17 -3.64 -9.17 -0.34
CA VAL A 17 -4.28 -8.05 0.36
C VAL A 17 -5.66 -7.76 -0.23
N ARG A 18 -6.66 -7.56 0.63
CA ARG A 18 -8.01 -7.16 0.21
C ARG A 18 -8.13 -5.64 0.11
N LYS A 19 -8.88 -5.19 -0.89
CA LYS A 19 -9.34 -3.82 -1.10
C LYS A 19 -10.45 -3.49 -0.10
N GLN A 20 -10.74 -2.19 0.04
CA GLN A 20 -11.88 -1.71 0.84
C GLN A 20 -13.23 -2.30 0.38
N ASN A 21 -13.33 -2.69 -0.89
CA ASN A 21 -14.53 -3.31 -1.48
C ASN A 21 -14.60 -4.84 -1.23
N GLY A 22 -13.70 -5.42 -0.43
CA GLY A 22 -13.62 -6.86 -0.18
C GLY A 22 -12.94 -7.68 -1.28
N GLN A 23 -12.74 -7.10 -2.48
CA GLN A 23 -12.00 -7.73 -3.57
C GLN A 23 -10.50 -7.82 -3.29
N THR A 24 -9.81 -8.78 -3.90
CA THR A 24 -8.35 -8.89 -3.83
C THR A 24 -7.66 -7.80 -4.63
N LEU A 25 -6.52 -7.30 -4.15
CA LEU A 25 -5.68 -6.34 -4.85
C LEU A 25 -4.79 -7.06 -5.87
N ASN A 26 -4.61 -6.47 -7.04
CA ASN A 26 -3.87 -7.10 -8.13
C ASN A 26 -2.39 -7.29 -7.75
N PRO A 27 -1.80 -8.50 -7.81
CA PRO A 27 -0.38 -8.73 -7.52
C PRO A 27 0.58 -7.88 -8.38
N ASP A 28 0.23 -7.62 -9.64
CA ASP A 28 0.97 -6.74 -10.56
C ASP A 28 0.88 -5.25 -10.21
N GLY A 29 0.02 -4.90 -9.25
CA GLY A 29 -0.28 -3.55 -8.83
C GLY A 29 -1.46 -2.91 -9.54
N GLU A 30 -2.24 -2.14 -8.80
CA GLU A 30 -3.48 -1.50 -9.24
C GLU A 30 -3.49 -0.02 -8.84
N LEU A 31 -4.06 0.83 -9.70
CA LEU A 31 -4.33 2.23 -9.40
C LEU A 31 -5.56 2.33 -8.50
N VAL A 32 -5.36 2.80 -7.27
CA VAL A 32 -6.44 2.99 -6.30
C VAL A 32 -6.47 4.43 -5.80
N VAL A 33 -7.64 4.88 -5.34
CA VAL A 33 -7.77 6.17 -4.67
C VAL A 33 -7.13 6.07 -3.28
N LEU A 34 -6.22 6.99 -2.98
CA LEU A 34 -5.48 7.06 -1.72
C LEU A 34 -6.39 7.51 -0.58
N ASN A 35 -7.10 6.55 0.00
CA ASN A 35 -7.92 6.73 1.21
C ASN A 35 -7.13 6.35 2.47
N SER A 36 -7.68 6.69 3.65
CA SER A 36 -7.09 6.32 4.95
C SER A 36 -6.81 4.82 5.10
N TYR A 37 -7.63 3.97 4.47
CA TYR A 37 -7.43 2.52 4.42
C TYR A 37 -6.06 2.13 3.83
N TYR A 38 -5.75 2.64 2.63
CA TYR A 38 -4.50 2.33 1.94
C TYR A 38 -3.31 3.04 2.60
N ARG A 39 -3.50 4.25 3.12
CA ARG A 39 -2.46 4.96 3.89
C ARG A 39 -1.98 4.16 5.09
N ARG A 40 -2.90 3.52 5.82
CA ARG A 40 -2.56 2.67 6.97
C ARG A 40 -1.75 1.46 6.53
N ARG A 41 -2.22 0.72 5.52
CA ARG A 41 -1.54 -0.46 4.99
C ARG A 41 -0.17 -0.18 4.39
N LEU A 42 -0.01 0.95 3.70
CA LEU A 42 1.28 1.43 3.22
C LEU A 42 2.24 1.74 4.39
N LYS A 43 1.73 2.24 5.51
CA LYS A 43 2.50 2.50 6.72
C LYS A 43 2.85 1.21 7.46
N ASP A 44 1.94 0.25 7.52
CA ASP A 44 2.15 -1.07 8.13
C ASP A 44 3.10 -1.97 7.29
N GLY A 45 3.31 -1.64 6.01
CA GLY A 45 4.09 -2.46 5.08
C GLY A 45 3.31 -3.61 4.43
N ASP A 46 1.99 -3.65 4.66
CA ASP A 46 1.06 -4.61 4.05
C ASP A 46 0.88 -4.33 2.55
N LEU A 47 1.11 -3.08 2.11
CA LEU A 47 1.07 -2.68 0.70
C LEU A 47 2.34 -1.92 0.31
N LEU A 48 2.73 -2.12 -0.95
CA LEU A 48 3.88 -1.46 -1.57
C LEU A 48 3.38 -0.43 -2.58
N LEU A 49 3.89 0.80 -2.47
CA LEU A 49 3.66 1.85 -3.45
C LEU A 49 4.49 1.54 -4.70
N VAL A 50 3.82 1.33 -5.83
CA VAL A 50 4.45 1.16 -7.14
C VAL A 50 4.59 2.55 -7.74
N GLU A 51 5.69 3.21 -7.42
CA GLU A 51 5.90 4.55 -7.91
C GLU A 51 6.69 4.58 -9.20
N ASP A 52 6.19 5.36 -10.15
CA ASP A 52 7.03 6.18 -11.00
C ASP A 52 7.69 7.29 -10.13
N LYS A 53 8.72 6.90 -9.37
CA LYS A 53 9.83 7.73 -8.87
C LYS A 53 9.67 8.85 -7.79
N LYS A 54 8.57 9.08 -7.03
CA LYS A 54 8.52 10.28 -6.12
C LYS A 54 8.38 10.12 -4.59
N ALA A 55 8.23 8.94 -4.02
CA ALA A 55 7.94 8.70 -2.60
C ALA A 55 8.68 7.45 -2.07
N ALA A 56 9.80 7.11 -2.72
CA ALA A 56 10.79 6.12 -2.29
C ALA A 56 11.52 6.52 -0.97
N LYS A 57 10.91 7.36 -0.12
CA LYS A 57 11.47 7.80 1.16
C LYS A 57 10.65 7.43 2.40
N ALA A 58 9.64 6.55 2.29
CA ALA A 58 8.87 6.12 3.47
C ALA A 58 8.91 4.61 3.77
N ALA A 59 9.52 3.77 2.91
CA ALA A 59 9.58 2.32 3.11
C ALA A 59 10.84 1.83 3.87
N LYS A 60 11.53 2.70 4.61
CA LYS A 60 12.75 2.32 5.34
C LYS A 60 12.79 2.86 6.77
N LYS A 61 11.83 2.44 7.60
CA LYS A 61 11.98 2.30 9.05
C LYS A 61 10.69 1.76 9.66
N ILE A 62 10.64 0.45 9.89
CA ILE A 62 10.12 -0.14 11.13
C ILE A 62 10.63 -1.58 11.21
N GLU A 63 11.87 -1.72 11.66
CA GLU A 63 12.18 -2.82 12.57
C GLU A 63 11.30 -2.63 13.81
N THR A 64 10.47 -3.61 14.15
CA THR A 64 10.06 -3.81 15.54
C THR A 64 9.94 -5.30 15.81
N LYS A 65 10.96 -5.81 16.51
CA LYS A 65 10.92 -7.05 17.27
C LYS A 65 9.76 -7.01 18.28
N GLY A 66 9.21 -8.20 18.55
CA GLY A 66 8.36 -8.51 19.71
C GLY A 66 7.23 -9.44 19.30
N GLY A 67 7.22 -10.76 19.55
CA GLY A 67 7.92 -11.54 20.56
C GLY A 67 7.01 -11.79 21.76
N LYS A 68 6.41 -12.99 21.85
CA LYS A 68 6.65 -13.96 22.92
C LYS A 68 6.03 -15.30 22.55
#